data_AF-A0A285YXR5-F1
#
_entry.id   AF-A0A285YXR5-F1
#
_cell.length_a   1.000
_cell.length_b   1.000
_cell.length_c   1.000
_cell.angle_alpha   90.00
_cell.angle_beta   90.00
_cell.angle_gamma   90.00
#
_symmetry.space_group_name_H-M   'P 1'
#
loop_
_entity.id
_entity.type
_entity.pdbx_description
1 polymer ?
#
loop_
_entity_poly.entity_id
_entity_poly.type
_entity_poly.pdbx_seq_one_letter_code
_entity_poly.pdbx_strand_id
1 'polypeptide(L)' 'MGDFAAMNEVYARAFEAPYPARTTIGVAALPLGAAVEMDCIAR' A
#
# COMPACT_ATOMS: atom_id res chain seq x y z
N MET A 1 4.99 9.68 -3.12
CA MET A 1 3.55 9.78 -3.47
C MET A 1 3.27 9.66 -4.97
N GLY A 2 4.27 9.77 -5.85
CA GLY A 2 4.06 9.63 -7.31
C GLY A 2 3.48 8.27 -7.73
N ASP A 3 3.81 7.20 -7.01
CA ASP A 3 3.35 5.84 -7.33
C ASP A 3 1.98 5.47 -6.72
N PHE A 4 1.26 6.41 -6.10
CA PHE A 4 0.01 6.11 -5.39
C PHE A 4 -1.06 5.51 -6.31
N ALA A 5 -1.19 6.02 -7.53
CA ALA A 5 -2.15 5.50 -8.50
C ALA A 5 -1.79 4.07 -8.94
N ALA A 6 -0.53 3.84 -9.32
CA ALA A 6 -0.03 2.53 -9.73
C ALA A 6 -0.16 1.48 -8.60
N MET A 7 0.14 1.87 -7.36
CA MET A 7 -0.03 1.02 -6.19
C MET A 7 -1.51 0.62 -5.99
N ASN A 8 -2.46 1.55 -6.16
CA ASN A 8 -3.88 1.25 -6.03
C ASN A 8 -4.38 0.26 -7.10
N GLU A 9 -3.87 0.33 -8.33
CA GLU A 9 -4.21 -0.64 -9.38
C GLU A 9 -3.79 -2.07 -8.99
N VAL A 10 -2.59 -2.22 -8.41
CA VAL A 10 -2.11 -3.52 -7.92
C VAL A 10 -2.89 -3.96 -6.69
N TYR A 11 -3.18 -3.03 -5.77
CA TYR A 11 -3.96 -3.30 -4.56
C TYR A 11 -5.36 -3.84 -4.90
N ALA A 12 -6.04 -3.26 -5.88
CA ALA A 12 -7.36 -3.70 -6.34
C ALA A 12 -7.37 -5.07 -7.05
N ARG A 13 -6.20 -5.57 -7.47
CA ARG A 13 -6.05 -6.93 -7.99
C ARG A 13 -5.82 -7.95 -6.88
N ALA A 14 -5.29 -7.51 -5.74
CA ALA A 14 -4.95 -8.37 -4.60
C ALA A 14 -6.09 -8.48 -3.59
N PHE A 15 -6.92 -7.45 -3.44
CA PHE A 15 -8.04 -7.41 -2.51
C PHE A 15 -9.36 -7.21 -3.24
N GLU A 16 -10.43 -7.83 -2.72
CA GLU A 16 -11.79 -7.68 -3.20
C GLU A 16 -12.70 -7.00 -2.17
N ALA A 17 -13.91 -6.64 -2.59
CA ALA A 17 -14.88 -6.04 -1.69
C ALA A 17 -15.43 -7.07 -0.68
N PRO A 18 -15.62 -6.70 0.60
CA PRO A 18 -15.34 -5.40 1.21
C PRO A 18 -13.83 -5.20 1.43
N TYR A 19 -13.28 -4.12 0.87
CA TYR A 19 -11.85 -3.84 1.00
C TYR A 19 -11.46 -3.62 2.46
N PRO A 20 -10.29 -4.10 2.91
CA PRO A 20 -9.83 -3.86 4.26
C PRO A 20 -9.57 -2.37 4.51
N ALA A 21 -9.79 -1.93 5.75
CA ALA A 21 -9.44 -0.58 6.17
C ALA A 21 -7.93 -0.36 6.01
N ARG A 22 -7.54 0.81 5.46
CA ARG A 22 -6.14 1.12 5.16
C ARG A 22 -5.82 2.59 5.42
N THR A 23 -4.59 2.85 5.87
CA THR A 23 -3.95 4.17 5.90
C THR A 23 -2.74 4.16 4.96
N THR A 24 -2.53 5.24 4.20
CA THR A 24 -1.35 5.41 3.34
C THR A 24 -0.73 6.78 3.60
N ILE A 25 0.58 6.80 3.85
CA ILE A 25 1.34 8.02 4.09
C ILE A 25 2.59 8.06 3.21
N GLY A 26 3.07 9.26 2.92
CA GLY A 26 4.38 9.46 2.30
C GLY A 26 5.44 9.61 3.38
N VAL A 27 6.57 8.94 3.21
CA VAL A 27 7.74 9.03 4.10
C VAL A 27 8.97 9.49 3.33
N ALA A 28 9.98 9.97 4.04
CA ALA A 28 11.22 10.44 3.41
C ALA A 28 12.05 9.29 2.81
N ALA A 29 12.07 8.13 3.46
CA ALA A 29 12.77 6.93 3.00
C ALA A 29 12.19 5.67 3.67
N LEU A 30 12.42 4.51 3.04
CA LEU A 30 12.15 3.18 3.57
C LEU A 30 13.45 2.36 3.63
N PRO A 31 13.53 1.31 4.48
CA PRO A 31 14.67 0.40 4.50
C PRO A 31 15.00 -0.17 3.11
N LEU A 32 16.30 -0.39 2.87
CA LEU A 32 16.83 -0.91 1.60
C LEU A 32 16.48 -0.07 0.35
N GLY A 33 15.97 1.14 0.51
CA GLY A 33 15.53 1.98 -0.61
C GLY A 33 14.24 1.49 -1.26
N ALA A 34 13.39 0.76 -0.52
CA ALA A 34 12.11 0.28 -1.02
C ALA A 34 11.19 1.44 -1.46
N ALA A 35 10.37 1.21 -2.48
CA ALA A 35 9.40 2.20 -2.97
C ALA A 35 8.10 2.22 -2.15
N VAL A 36 7.69 1.07 -1.61
CA VAL A 36 6.48 0.87 -0.82
C VAL A 36 6.75 -0.20 0.24
N GLU A 37 6.22 0.01 1.43
CA GLU A 37 6.17 -0.96 2.54
C GLU A 37 4.73 -1.02 3.06
N MET A 38 4.26 -2.21 3.46
CA MET A 38 2.89 -2.43 3.92
C MET A 38 2.84 -3.47 5.02
N ASP A 39 2.18 -3.12 6.12
CA ASP A 39 1.80 -4.03 7.20
C ASP A 39 0.30 -4.36 7.14
N CYS A 40 -0.08 -5.51 7.69
CA CYS A 40 -1.46 -5.99 7.70
C CYS A 40 -1.79 -6.63 9.07
N ILE A 41 -3.03 -6.40 9.52
CA ILE A 41 -3.63 -7.11 10.66
C ILE A 41 -4.79 -7.94 10.11
N ALA A 42 -4.73 -9.26 10.29
CA ALA A 42 -5.76 -10.20 9.90
C ALA A 42 -6.36 -10.89 11.15
N ARG A 43 -7.56 -11.46 11.01
CA ARG A 43 -8.24 -12.26 12.04
C ARG A 43 -8.63 -13.60 11.46
#